data_AF-A0A2R9STD0-F1
#
_entry.id   AF-A0A2R9STD0-F1
#
_cell.length_a   1.000
_cell.length_b   1.000
_cell.length_c   1.000
_cell.angle_alpha   90.00
_cell.angle_beta   90.00
_cell.angle_gamma   90.00
#
_symmetry.space_group_name_H-M   'P 1'
#
loop_
_entity.id
_entity.type
_entity.pdbx_description
1 polymer ?
#
loop_
_entity_poly.entity_id
_entity_poly.type
_entity_poly.pdbx_seq_one_letter_code
_entity_poly.pdbx_strand_id
1 'polypeptide(L)' 'MDSFTLKRIRTLLEGYIGLKVPAELRGEVRLTYQIRETTITLSEERPDWTQRAWNATEFVQFRT' A
#
# COMPACT_ATOMS: atom_id res chain seq x y z
N MET A 1 -2.21 -17.32 6.24
CA MET A 1 -1.04 -16.73 6.92
C MET A 1 -1.34 -16.55 8.40
N ASP A 2 -0.44 -16.92 9.31
CA ASP A 2 -0.69 -16.81 10.75
C ASP A 2 -0.68 -15.34 11.24
N SER A 3 -1.25 -15.12 12.43
CA SER A 3 -1.41 -13.78 13.00
C SER A 3 -0.09 -13.08 13.30
N PHE A 4 0.97 -13.83 13.64
CA PHE A 4 2.30 -13.27 13.89
C PHE A 4 2.94 -12.79 12.59
N THR A 5 2.90 -13.59 11.53
CA THR A 5 3.40 -13.21 10.21
C THR A 5 2.64 -12.01 9.65
N LEU A 6 1.31 -11.97 9.78
CA LEU A 6 0.49 -10.83 9.38
C LEU A 6 0.92 -9.53 10.09
N LYS A 7 1.13 -9.57 11.41
CA LYS A 7 1.55 -8.41 12.18
C LYS A 7 2.92 -7.91 11.75
N ARG A 8 3.86 -8.82 11.50
CA ARG A 8 5.21 -8.48 11.03
C ARG A 8 5.17 -7.81 9.66
N ILE A 9 4.41 -8.36 8.72
CA ILE A 9 4.28 -7.83 7.36
C ILE A 9 3.64 -6.45 7.38
N ARG A 10 2.57 -6.24 8.14
CA ARG A 10 1.97 -4.90 8.31
C ARG A 10 3.00 -3.89 8.81
N THR A 11 3.73 -4.23 9.88
CA THR A 11 4.75 -3.33 10.46
C THR A 11 5.83 -2.95 9.43
N LEU A 12 6.29 -3.91 8.63
CA LEU A 12 7.28 -3.67 7.58
C LEU A 12 6.74 -2.76 6.46
N LEU A 13 5.51 -3.00 6.01
CA LEU A 13 4.90 -2.21 4.93
C LEU A 13 4.57 -0.79 5.37
N GLU A 14 4.04 -0.59 6.59
CA GLU A 14 3.83 0.75 7.15
C GLU A 14 5.13 1.55 7.21
N GLY A 15 6.22 0.92 7.69
CA GLY A 15 7.54 1.54 7.72
C GLY A 15 8.08 1.88 6.33
N TYR A 16 7.95 0.95 5.38
CA TYR A 16 8.36 1.16 4.00
C TYR A 16 7.60 2.32 3.34
N ILE A 17 6.27 2.35 3.48
CA ILE A 17 5.40 3.39 2.90
C ILE A 17 5.75 4.76 3.49
N GLY A 18 5.91 4.84 4.81
CA GLY A 18 6.28 6.09 5.49
C GLY A 18 7.61 6.69 5.02
N LEU A 19 8.57 5.83 4.65
CA LEU A 19 9.87 6.24 4.11
C LEU A 19 9.83 6.56 2.61
N LYS A 20 9.00 5.85 1.83
CA LYS A 20 8.97 5.97 0.37
C LYS A 20 8.13 7.12 -0.15
N VAL A 21 7.17 7.60 0.63
CA VAL A 21 6.34 8.76 0.26
C VAL A 21 6.72 9.97 1.12
N PRO A 22 7.56 10.88 0.59
CA PRO A 22 7.88 12.16 1.24
C PRO A 22 6.63 12.92 1.63
N ALA A 23 6.70 13.66 2.75
CA ALA A 23 5.54 14.36 3.30
C ALA A 23 4.87 15.32 2.30
N GLU A 24 5.66 16.00 1.48
CA GLU A 24 5.19 16.92 0.42
C GLU A 24 4.39 16.21 -0.67
N LEU A 25 4.67 14.93 -0.96
CA LEU A 25 4.01 14.16 -2.02
C LEU A 25 2.77 13.40 -1.54
N ARG A 26 2.48 13.35 -0.24
CA ARG A 26 1.34 12.57 0.31
C ARG A 26 -0.04 13.05 -0.14
N GLY A 27 -0.12 14.28 -0.66
CA GLY A 27 -1.32 14.82 -1.31
C GLY A 27 -1.51 14.35 -2.75
N GLU A 28 -0.45 13.88 -3.40
CA GLU A 28 -0.42 13.52 -4.82
C GLU A 28 -0.23 12.03 -5.08
N VAL A 29 0.34 11.30 -4.11
CA VAL A 29 0.54 9.87 -4.19
C VAL A 29 0.38 9.22 -2.83
N ARG A 30 -0.21 8.02 -2.83
CA ARG A 30 -0.22 7.12 -1.68
C ARG A 30 0.25 5.75 -2.13
N LEU A 31 0.93 5.07 -1.23
CA LEU A 31 1.18 3.64 -1.37
C LEU A 31 0.24 2.94 -0.40
N THR A 32 -0.56 2.01 -0.90
CA THR A 32 -1.46 1.19 -0.10
C THR A 32 -1.15 -0.27 -0.34
N TYR A 33 -1.59 -1.14 0.58
CA TYR A 33 -1.43 -2.57 0.42
C TYR A 33 -2.69 -3.32 0.86
N GLN A 34 -2.93 -4.46 0.22
CA GLN A 34 -3.98 -5.40 0.58
C GLN A 34 -3.36 -6.77 0.84
N ILE A 35 -3.81 -7.43 1.91
CA ILE A 35 -3.42 -8.80 2.22
C ILE A 35 -4.65 -9.69 2.06
N ARG A 36 -4.57 -10.68 1.17
CA ARG A 36 -5.62 -11.68 0.91
C ARG A 36 -5.00 -13.07 0.96
N GLU A 37 -5.38 -13.86 1.96
CA GLU A 37 -4.92 -15.24 2.18
C GLU A 37 -3.39 -15.37 2.28
N THR A 38 -2.73 -15.56 1.14
CA THR A 38 -1.28 -15.74 0.94
C THR A 38 -0.69 -14.73 -0.04
N THR A 39 -1.48 -13.75 -0.44
CA THR A 39 -1.14 -12.74 -1.43
C THR A 39 -1.11 -11.37 -0.78
N ILE A 40 -0.06 -10.61 -1.07
CA ILE A 40 0.08 -9.22 -0.66
C ILE A 40 0.24 -8.39 -1.91
N THR A 41 -0.69 -7.47 -2.15
CA THR A 41 -0.65 -6.54 -3.29
C THR A 41 -0.29 -5.16 -2.77
N LEU A 42 0.66 -4.48 -3.41
CA LEU A 42 0.90 -3.06 -3.23
C LEU A 42 0.36 -2.29 -4.43
N SER A 43 -0.28 -1.17 -4.12
CA SER A 43 -0.89 -0.28 -5.09
C SER A 43 -0.38 1.15 -4.89
N GLU A 44 -0.15 1.83 -6.01
CA GLU A 44 0.03 3.27 -6.03
C GLU A 44 -1.36 3.88 -6.24
N GLU A 45 -1.75 4.78 -5.35
CA GLU A 45 -2.98 5.54 -5.48
C GLU A 45 -2.67 6.99 -5.85
N ARG A 46 -3.38 7.49 -6.87
CA ARG A 46 -3.34 8.89 -7.29
C ARG A 46 -4.73 9.53 -7.11
N PRO A 47 -4.81 10.81 -6.73
CA PRO A 47 -6.09 11.47 -6.57
C PRO A 47 -6.74 11.68 -7.94
N ASP A 48 -8.00 11.30 -8.04
CA ASP A 48 -8.90 11.69 -9.12
C ASP A 48 -9.74 12.87 -8.64
N TRP A 49 -9.35 14.08 -9.05
CA TRP A 49 -10.02 15.30 -8.63
C TRP A 49 -11.42 15.45 -9.22
N THR A 50 -11.70 14.80 -10.36
CA THR A 50 -13.01 14.81 -10.99
C THR A 50 -13.99 13.94 -10.22
N GLN A 51 -13.55 12.77 -9.77
CA GLN A 51 -14.38 11.81 -9.05
C GLN A 51 -14.30 11.95 -7.52
N ARG A 52 -13.43 12.83 -7.00
CA ARG A 52 -13.07 12.92 -5.57
C ARG A 52 -12.68 11.56 -4.98
N ALA A 53 -11.96 10.78 -5.77
CA ALA A 53 -11.56 9.40 -5.45
C ALA A 53 -10.05 9.23 -5.48
N TRP A 54 -9.57 8.06 -5.06
CA TRP A 54 -8.19 7.63 -5.23
C TRP A 54 -8.17 6.46 -6.19
N ASN A 55 -7.51 6.63 -7.33
CA ASN A 55 -7.39 5.60 -8.35
C ASN A 55 -6.16 4.74 -8.02
N ALA A 56 -6.40 3.48 -7.68
CA ALA A 56 -5.36 2.52 -7.35
C ALA A 56 -4.84 1.82 -8.61
N THR A 57 -3.53 1.76 -8.74
CA THR A 57 -2.82 0.95 -9.74
C THR A 57 -1.94 -0.06 -9.00
N GLU A 58 -2.25 -1.34 -9.16
CA GLU A 58 -1.43 -2.42 -8.60
C GLU A 58 -0.08 -2.47 -9.33
N PHE A 59 1.03 -2.45 -8.59
CA PHE A 59 2.37 -2.45 -9.19
C PHE A 59 3.25 -3.60 -8.69
N VAL A 60 2.94 -4.20 -7.54
CA VAL A 60 3.67 -5.37 -7.01
C VAL A 60 2.70 -6.34 -6.35
N GLN A 61 2.93 -7.64 -6.56
CA GLN A 61 2.26 -8.73 -5.87
C GLN A 61 3.29 -9.71 -5.29
N PHE A 62 3.20 -9.99 -3.99
CA PHE A 62 3.96 -11.03 -3.31
C PHE A 62 3.07 -12.24 -3.04
N ARG A 63 3.63 -13.44 -3.20
CA ARG A 63 2.97 -14.71 -2.88
C ARG A 63 3.80 -15.44 -1.83
N THR A 64 3.17 -15.86 -0.74
CA THR A 64 3.81 -16.55 0.40
C THR A 64 3.33 -17.97 0.54
#